data_AF-A0A6I7Y7B5-F1
#
_entry.id   AF-A0A6I7Y7B5-F1
#
_cell.length_a   1.000
_cell.length_b   1.000
_cell.length_c   1.000
_cell.angle_alpha   90.00
_cell.angle_beta   90.00
_cell.angle_gamma   90.00
#
_symmetry.space_group_name_H-M   'P 1'
#
loop_
_entity.id
_entity.type
_entity.pdbx_description
1 polymer ?
#
loop_
_entity_poly.entity_id
_entity_poly.type
_entity_poly.pdbx_seq_one_letter_code
_entity_poly.pdbx_strand_id
1 'polypeptide(L)'
;MPGRNVYRRSRAVVATALAFTAAAAGIWTGFAGSAPAHAAAAVPTPDHVVVVVFENHAYSQVIGSSSAPYINSLKTGGANLSQSYAETHPSQPNYFALFSGSTQGITDDSCYTPGFSSAPNLASELIAKGKTWGSYNETLPSQGSTTCSSGDYARKHNPWFGFSNVPTSSAKTFAQFPTDYSTLPQVSFVVPNLCSDMHDCSVSTGDTWLKNKLGAYATWAKTHNSLLVVTFDEDNRLAGNKIPTVLYGQQVTPGSSSATTYNHYDLLRTLEDMHGLTHAGNAASAKDITGIWTS
;
A
#
# COMPACT_ATOMS: atom_id res chain seq x y z
N MET A 1 94.55 -24.90 7.55
CA MET A 1 94.20 -26.07 6.74
C MET A 1 92.75 -26.45 7.03
N PRO A 2 91.89 -26.60 6.01
CA PRO A 2 90.46 -26.84 6.17
C PRO A 2 90.14 -28.34 6.21
N GLY A 3 89.02 -28.70 6.83
CA GLY A 3 88.46 -30.05 6.77
C GLY A 3 86.95 -30.01 6.99
N ARG A 4 86.20 -30.01 5.89
CA ARG A 4 84.72 -30.00 5.84
C ARG A 4 84.14 -31.39 6.13
N ASN A 5 83.09 -31.38 6.96
CA ASN A 5 81.80 -32.08 6.86
C ASN A 5 81.70 -33.46 6.22
N VAL A 6 81.02 -34.39 6.91
CA VAL A 6 79.82 -35.07 6.37
C VAL A 6 78.79 -35.30 7.50
N TYR A 7 77.54 -34.97 7.18
CA TYR A 7 76.31 -35.03 7.99
C TYR A 7 75.64 -36.41 8.03
N ARG A 8 74.86 -36.68 9.09
CA ARG A 8 73.59 -37.46 9.12
C ARG A 8 72.98 -37.27 10.51
N ARG A 9 71.67 -37.30 10.78
CA ARG A 9 70.40 -37.10 10.05
C ARG A 9 69.32 -37.13 11.17
N SER A 10 68.17 -36.48 10.94
CA SER A 10 66.84 -36.83 11.50
C SER A 10 66.39 -36.34 12.90
N ARG A 11 65.54 -35.29 12.86
CA ARG A 11 64.21 -35.07 13.50
C ARG A 11 63.88 -35.68 14.89
N ALA A 12 63.52 -34.81 15.85
CA ALA A 12 62.45 -34.99 16.86
C ALA A 12 62.15 -33.64 17.57
N VAL A 13 60.91 -33.12 17.57
CA VAL A 13 59.85 -33.20 18.60
C VAL A 13 59.78 -31.95 19.53
N VAL A 14 58.73 -31.15 19.30
CA VAL A 14 57.71 -30.56 20.22
C VAL A 14 58.11 -29.99 21.61
N ALA A 15 57.72 -28.70 21.76
CA ALA A 15 57.09 -28.00 22.91
C ALA A 15 57.89 -27.27 24.02
N THR A 16 57.58 -25.96 24.09
CA THR A 16 57.44 -25.04 25.26
C THR A 16 58.68 -24.74 26.11
N ALA A 17 58.97 -23.50 26.54
CA ALA A 17 58.06 -22.48 27.07
C ALA A 17 58.73 -21.09 27.19
N LEU A 18 57.88 -20.04 27.33
CA LEU A 18 58.06 -18.77 28.05
C LEU A 18 59.19 -17.81 27.58
N ALA A 19 59.09 -16.49 27.63
CA ALA A 19 58.05 -15.48 27.76
C ALA A 19 58.84 -14.16 27.67
N PHE A 20 58.43 -13.20 26.84
CA PHE A 20 58.77 -11.80 27.11
C PHE A 20 57.61 -10.92 26.68
N THR A 21 57.01 -10.31 27.70
CA THR A 21 56.01 -9.27 27.68
C THR A 21 56.60 -7.97 27.15
N ALA A 22 55.89 -7.31 26.24
CA ALA A 22 55.88 -5.85 26.15
C ALA A 22 54.52 -5.41 25.59
N ALA A 23 53.68 -4.93 26.50
CA ALA A 23 52.38 -4.35 26.22
C ALA A 23 52.55 -2.99 25.51
N ALA A 24 51.84 -2.83 24.40
CA ALA A 24 51.50 -1.51 23.87
C ALA A 24 50.02 -1.56 23.45
N ALA A 25 49.14 -1.39 24.44
CA ALA A 25 47.72 -1.13 24.20
C ALA A 25 47.58 0.31 23.72
N GLY A 26 47.66 0.51 22.40
CA GLY A 26 47.22 1.74 21.76
C GLY A 26 45.70 1.81 21.83
N ILE A 27 45.19 2.67 22.71
CA ILE A 27 43.77 2.99 22.81
C ILE A 27 43.38 3.75 21.54
N TRP A 28 42.85 3.04 20.55
CA TRP A 28 42.05 3.66 19.50
C TRP A 28 40.66 3.93 20.09
N THR A 29 40.46 5.12 20.64
CA THR A 29 39.12 5.63 20.91
C THR A 29 38.43 5.82 19.56
N GLY A 30 37.66 4.81 19.16
CA GLY A 30 36.77 4.90 18.01
C GLY A 30 35.72 5.96 18.26
N PHE A 31 35.89 7.14 17.67
CA PHE A 31 34.77 8.03 17.41
C PHE A 31 33.94 7.45 16.26
N ALA A 32 33.29 6.31 16.51
CA ALA A 32 32.11 5.94 15.74
C ALA A 32 30.99 6.83 16.27
N GLY A 33 30.88 8.04 15.72
CA GLY A 33 29.67 8.83 15.88
C GLY A 33 28.53 8.00 15.33
N SER A 34 27.70 7.45 16.21
CA SER A 34 26.40 6.92 15.86
C SER A 34 25.67 8.06 15.14
N ALA A 35 25.50 7.95 13.82
CA ALA A 35 24.55 8.81 13.14
C ALA A 35 23.23 8.70 13.91
N PRO A 36 22.52 9.80 14.19
CA PRO A 36 21.22 9.69 14.82
C PRO A 36 20.40 8.75 13.93
N ALA A 37 19.94 7.64 14.51
CA ALA A 37 18.93 6.83 13.87
C ALA A 37 17.76 7.78 13.61
N HIS A 38 17.54 8.14 12.35
CA HIS A 38 16.34 8.88 11.98
C HIS A 38 15.20 7.96 12.37
N ALA A 39 14.48 8.29 13.44
CA ALA A 39 13.25 7.62 13.77
C ALA A 39 12.39 7.66 12.50
N ALA A 40 11.91 6.50 12.05
CA ALA A 40 10.97 6.48 10.94
C ALA A 40 9.84 7.45 11.27
N ALA A 41 9.54 8.37 10.34
CA ALA A 41 8.42 9.28 10.52
C ALA A 41 7.16 8.44 10.83
N ALA A 42 6.44 8.81 11.88
CA ALA A 42 5.23 8.11 12.28
C ALA A 42 4.21 8.11 11.12
N VAL A 43 3.38 7.08 11.05
CA VAL A 43 2.22 7.08 10.15
C VAL A 43 1.38 8.29 10.50
N PRO A 44 1.05 9.14 9.52
CA PRO A 44 0.42 10.40 9.82
C PRO A 44 -1.09 10.23 10.06
N THR A 45 -1.80 11.27 10.49
CA THR A 45 -3.24 11.18 10.86
C THR A 45 -4.07 12.17 10.02
N PRO A 46 -4.30 11.86 8.73
CA PRO A 46 -5.06 12.74 7.85
C PRO A 46 -6.53 12.88 8.28
N ASP A 47 -7.10 14.06 8.04
CA ASP A 47 -8.53 14.33 8.24
C ASP A 47 -9.38 13.59 7.22
N HIS A 48 -8.89 13.47 5.98
CA HIS A 48 -9.55 12.70 4.91
C HIS A 48 -8.54 11.86 4.10
N VAL A 49 -8.90 10.60 3.89
CA VAL A 49 -8.23 9.69 2.96
C VAL A 49 -9.20 9.28 1.87
N VAL A 50 -8.80 9.45 0.61
CA VAL A 50 -9.51 8.87 -0.54
C VAL A 50 -8.64 7.77 -1.12
N VAL A 51 -9.15 6.55 -1.16
CA VAL A 51 -8.53 5.40 -1.83
C VAL A 51 -9.28 5.15 -3.12
N VAL A 52 -8.59 5.23 -4.26
CA VAL A 52 -9.13 4.84 -5.56
C VAL A 52 -8.40 3.59 -6.05
N VAL A 53 -9.18 2.61 -6.50
CA VAL A 53 -8.68 1.31 -6.96
C VAL A 53 -8.95 1.17 -8.45
N PHE A 54 -7.89 0.90 -9.22
CA PHE A 54 -7.92 0.57 -10.64
C PHE A 54 -7.62 -0.92 -10.86
N GLU A 55 -7.68 -1.39 -12.10
CA GLU A 55 -7.75 -2.81 -12.41
C GLU A 55 -6.61 -3.34 -13.29
N ASN A 56 -6.24 -4.60 -13.08
CA ASN A 56 -5.60 -5.51 -14.07
C ASN A 56 -4.37 -4.97 -14.83
N HIS A 57 -3.52 -4.19 -14.17
CA HIS A 57 -2.33 -3.61 -14.79
C HIS A 57 -1.07 -3.83 -13.97
N ALA A 58 -0.07 -4.42 -14.62
CA ALA A 58 1.26 -4.51 -14.06
C ALA A 58 1.85 -3.13 -13.81
N TYR A 59 2.68 -3.02 -12.77
CA TYR A 59 3.38 -1.80 -12.38
C TYR A 59 4.00 -1.03 -13.57
N SER A 60 4.64 -1.73 -14.52
CA SER A 60 5.30 -1.12 -15.68
C SER A 60 4.35 -0.65 -16.79
N GLN A 61 3.10 -1.10 -16.81
CA GLN A 61 2.09 -0.60 -17.76
C GLN A 61 1.61 0.81 -17.40
N VAL A 62 1.79 1.21 -16.14
CA VAL A 62 1.33 2.49 -15.59
C VAL A 62 2.52 3.37 -15.19
N ILE A 63 3.40 2.90 -14.32
CA ILE A 63 4.52 3.70 -13.81
C ILE A 63 5.61 3.82 -14.89
N GLY A 64 5.89 5.05 -15.29
CA GLY A 64 6.80 5.40 -16.40
C GLY A 64 6.14 5.37 -17.78
N SER A 65 4.87 4.97 -17.88
CA SER A 65 4.13 4.88 -19.14
C SER A 65 3.61 6.24 -19.60
N SER A 66 3.77 6.55 -20.89
CA SER A 66 3.17 7.75 -21.52
C SER A 66 1.65 7.66 -21.62
N SER A 67 1.06 6.48 -21.42
CA SER A 67 -0.39 6.29 -21.35
C SER A 67 -0.98 6.69 -20.00
N ALA A 68 -0.16 6.92 -18.96
CA ALA A 68 -0.61 7.32 -17.62
C ALA A 68 0.04 8.64 -17.15
N PRO A 69 -0.05 9.74 -17.93
CA PRO A 69 0.66 10.97 -17.60
C PRO A 69 0.21 11.57 -16.26
N TYR A 70 -1.06 11.45 -15.88
CA TYR A 70 -1.55 12.01 -14.63
C TYR A 70 -1.07 11.21 -13.41
N ILE A 71 -1.20 9.88 -13.41
CA ILE A 71 -0.66 9.02 -12.34
C ILE A 71 0.85 9.24 -12.18
N ASN A 72 1.60 9.38 -13.27
CA ASN A 72 3.03 9.67 -13.21
C ASN A 72 3.35 11.09 -12.69
N SER A 73 2.44 12.05 -12.87
CA SER A 73 2.54 13.37 -12.24
C SER A 73 2.29 13.29 -10.73
N LEU A 74 1.32 12.49 -10.27
CA LEU A 74 1.06 12.23 -8.86
C LEU A 74 2.26 11.53 -8.21
N LYS A 75 2.84 10.54 -8.88
CA LYS A 75 4.08 9.87 -8.46
C LYS A 75 5.22 10.87 -8.26
N THR A 76 5.41 11.80 -9.20
CA THR A 76 6.46 12.83 -9.11
C THR A 76 6.24 13.81 -7.95
N GLY A 77 4.99 14.24 -7.70
CA GLY A 77 4.66 15.18 -6.62
C GLY A 77 4.29 14.54 -5.27
N GLY A 78 4.28 13.21 -5.21
CA GLY A 78 3.90 12.39 -4.06
C GLY A 78 4.91 11.28 -3.84
N ALA A 79 4.44 10.07 -3.56
CA ALA A 79 5.27 8.92 -3.26
C ALA A 79 4.88 7.70 -4.10
N ASN A 80 5.87 6.85 -4.36
CA ASN A 80 5.71 5.63 -5.12
C ASN A 80 6.13 4.40 -4.30
N LEU A 81 5.24 3.42 -4.15
CA LEU A 81 5.60 2.12 -3.58
C LEU A 81 6.10 1.23 -4.72
N SER A 82 7.42 1.14 -4.85
CA SER A 82 8.05 0.48 -6.00
C SER A 82 8.02 -1.04 -5.93
N GLN A 83 7.56 -1.62 -4.82
CA GLN A 83 7.43 -3.06 -4.56
C GLN A 83 6.07 -3.35 -3.88
N SER A 84 4.96 -2.88 -4.48
CA SER A 84 3.59 -3.20 -4.04
C SER A 84 3.04 -4.40 -4.80
N TYR A 85 2.36 -5.32 -4.12
CA TYR A 85 1.84 -6.56 -4.69
C TYR A 85 0.39 -6.82 -4.28
N ALA A 86 -0.41 -7.37 -5.20
CA ALA A 86 -1.72 -7.90 -4.88
C ALA A 86 -1.63 -9.34 -4.35
N GLU A 87 -2.67 -9.80 -3.64
CA GLU A 87 -2.62 -11.07 -2.92
C GLU A 87 -2.80 -12.27 -3.84
N THR A 88 -3.68 -12.15 -4.84
CA THR A 88 -4.08 -13.28 -5.66
C THR A 88 -4.69 -12.85 -6.99
N HIS A 89 -5.24 -13.83 -7.70
CA HIS A 89 -6.16 -13.65 -8.81
C HIS A 89 -7.40 -14.53 -8.63
N PRO A 90 -8.60 -14.10 -9.08
CA PRO A 90 -8.90 -12.86 -9.80
C PRO A 90 -9.13 -11.65 -8.87
N SER A 91 -9.64 -10.56 -9.44
CA SER A 91 -9.84 -9.24 -8.82
C SER A 91 -10.57 -9.24 -7.49
N GLN A 92 -11.75 -9.87 -7.45
CA GLN A 92 -12.67 -9.73 -6.31
C GLN A 92 -12.05 -10.11 -4.94
N PRO A 93 -11.34 -11.24 -4.79
CA PRO A 93 -10.57 -11.54 -3.58
C PRO A 93 -9.66 -10.41 -3.08
N ASN A 94 -9.01 -9.66 -3.98
CA ASN A 94 -8.08 -8.58 -3.62
C ASN A 94 -8.80 -7.37 -3.02
N TYR A 95 -10.01 -7.04 -3.48
CA TYR A 95 -10.84 -6.01 -2.84
C TYR A 95 -11.21 -6.38 -1.41
N PHE A 96 -11.60 -7.65 -1.17
CA PHE A 96 -11.86 -8.13 0.19
C PHE A 96 -10.61 -8.10 1.06
N ALA A 97 -9.46 -8.48 0.49
CA ALA A 97 -8.17 -8.42 1.19
C ALA A 97 -7.82 -6.98 1.62
N LEU A 98 -7.93 -6.02 0.72
CA LEU A 98 -7.67 -4.60 0.98
C LEU A 98 -8.66 -4.00 2.01
N PHE A 99 -9.90 -4.47 2.05
CA PHE A 99 -10.93 -3.88 2.92
C PHE A 99 -11.04 -4.54 4.30
N SER A 100 -10.71 -5.83 4.41
CA SER A 100 -10.98 -6.64 5.62
C SER A 100 -9.80 -7.47 6.12
N GLY A 101 -8.64 -7.37 5.46
CA GLY A 101 -7.47 -8.15 5.84
C GLY A 101 -7.58 -9.63 5.49
N SER A 102 -8.56 -10.04 4.68
CA SER A 102 -8.76 -11.42 4.25
C SER A 102 -9.61 -11.47 2.98
N THR A 103 -9.42 -12.50 2.15
CA THR A 103 -10.27 -12.74 0.98
C THR A 103 -11.70 -13.18 1.34
N GLN A 104 -11.97 -13.43 2.63
CA GLN A 104 -13.25 -13.93 3.15
C GLN A 104 -13.70 -15.26 2.51
N GLY A 105 -12.77 -16.04 2.00
CA GLY A 105 -13.06 -17.28 1.28
C GLY A 105 -13.59 -17.08 -0.14
N ILE A 106 -13.61 -15.86 -0.66
CA ILE A 106 -13.87 -15.59 -2.07
C ILE A 106 -12.65 -16.05 -2.88
N THR A 107 -12.90 -16.83 -3.93
CA THR A 107 -11.86 -17.41 -4.79
C THR A 107 -12.05 -17.10 -6.28
N ASP A 108 -13.14 -16.43 -6.64
CA ASP A 108 -13.46 -16.06 -8.01
C ASP A 108 -14.19 -14.70 -8.07
N ASP A 109 -14.58 -14.29 -9.28
CA ASP A 109 -15.31 -13.04 -9.56
C ASP A 109 -16.84 -13.23 -9.60
N SER A 110 -17.35 -14.38 -9.14
CA SER A 110 -18.78 -14.63 -9.11
C SER A 110 -19.47 -13.68 -8.13
N CYS A 111 -20.74 -13.37 -8.40
CA CYS A 111 -21.48 -12.47 -7.53
C CYS A 111 -21.74 -13.13 -6.16
N TYR A 112 -21.12 -12.63 -5.09
CA TYR A 112 -21.32 -13.14 -3.74
C TYR A 112 -22.73 -12.82 -3.19
N THR A 113 -23.09 -13.37 -2.02
CA THR A 113 -24.35 -13.00 -1.34
C THR A 113 -24.11 -11.78 -0.43
N PRO A 114 -24.80 -10.63 -0.58
CA PRO A 114 -24.60 -9.51 0.32
C PRO A 114 -24.80 -9.87 1.80
N GLY A 115 -23.96 -9.31 2.67
CA GLY A 115 -24.01 -9.53 4.12
C GLY A 115 -23.59 -10.93 4.58
N PHE A 116 -22.91 -11.73 3.75
CA PHE A 116 -22.49 -13.09 4.11
C PHE A 116 -21.47 -13.14 5.25
N SER A 117 -20.69 -12.08 5.45
CA SER A 117 -19.68 -11.98 6.51
C SER A 117 -20.08 -10.94 7.57
N SER A 118 -19.56 -11.10 8.78
CA SER A 118 -19.58 -10.09 9.85
C SER A 118 -18.19 -9.88 10.43
N ALA A 119 -17.15 -10.34 9.73
CA ALA A 119 -15.77 -10.17 10.17
C ALA A 119 -15.41 -8.68 10.30
N PRO A 120 -14.43 -8.34 11.17
CA PRO A 120 -13.86 -7.00 11.21
C PRO A 120 -13.37 -6.55 9.83
N ASN A 121 -13.56 -5.28 9.56
CA ASN A 121 -13.15 -4.60 8.33
C ASN A 121 -13.02 -3.10 8.61
N LEU A 122 -12.34 -2.39 7.71
CA LEU A 122 -12.01 -0.98 7.85
C LEU A 122 -13.22 -0.11 8.21
N ALA A 123 -14.35 -0.31 7.52
CA ALA A 123 -15.56 0.48 7.79
C ALA A 123 -16.14 0.18 9.17
N SER A 124 -16.25 -1.10 9.55
CA SER A 124 -16.78 -1.48 10.85
C SER A 124 -15.92 -0.96 12.01
N GLU A 125 -14.60 -0.93 11.85
CA GLU A 125 -13.67 -0.42 12.86
C GLU A 125 -13.74 1.10 12.99
N LEU A 126 -13.83 1.83 11.86
CA LEU A 126 -14.09 3.27 11.86
C LEU A 126 -15.39 3.59 12.59
N ILE A 127 -16.49 2.91 12.23
CA ILE A 127 -17.80 3.11 12.84
C ILE A 127 -17.75 2.84 14.35
N ALA A 128 -17.10 1.75 14.78
CA ALA A 128 -16.95 1.40 16.19
C ALA A 128 -16.16 2.45 16.99
N LYS A 129 -15.28 3.21 16.33
CA LYS A 129 -14.51 4.32 16.92
C LYS A 129 -15.21 5.68 16.79
N GLY A 130 -16.45 5.73 16.30
CA GLY A 130 -17.18 6.98 16.05
C GLY A 130 -16.61 7.81 14.89
N LYS A 131 -15.85 7.17 13.99
CA LYS A 131 -15.25 7.78 12.81
C LYS A 131 -16.14 7.57 11.59
N THR A 132 -15.97 8.43 10.59
CA THR A 132 -16.80 8.42 9.38
C THR A 132 -16.13 7.70 8.23
N TRP A 133 -16.94 6.92 7.50
CA TRP A 133 -16.54 6.20 6.30
C TRP A 133 -17.59 6.34 5.19
N GLY A 134 -17.20 6.17 3.93
CA GLY A 134 -18.13 5.92 2.83
C GLY A 134 -17.45 5.45 1.55
N SER A 135 -18.24 5.05 0.56
CA SER A 135 -17.72 4.81 -0.80
C SER A 135 -18.51 5.56 -1.86
N TYR A 136 -17.85 5.86 -2.98
CA TYR A 136 -18.40 6.60 -4.11
C TYR A 136 -18.11 5.83 -5.40
N ASN A 137 -19.18 5.31 -5.99
CA ASN A 137 -19.06 4.22 -6.95
C ASN A 137 -19.63 4.67 -8.29
N GLU A 138 -18.81 4.64 -9.33
CA GLU A 138 -19.22 5.07 -10.65
C GLU A 138 -20.25 4.11 -11.23
N THR A 139 -21.30 4.65 -11.83
CA THR A 139 -22.43 3.90 -12.40
C THR A 139 -23.18 2.97 -11.42
N LEU A 140 -22.93 3.05 -10.10
CA LEU A 140 -23.80 2.40 -9.11
C LEU A 140 -25.25 2.89 -9.32
N PRO A 141 -26.24 2.00 -9.54
CA PRO A 141 -27.58 2.42 -9.99
C PRO A 141 -28.32 3.33 -9.00
N SER A 142 -28.10 3.10 -7.71
CA SER A 142 -28.62 3.91 -6.63
C SER A 142 -27.81 3.68 -5.36
N GLN A 143 -27.80 4.65 -4.45
CA GLN A 143 -27.15 4.52 -3.15
C GLN A 143 -27.61 3.23 -2.46
N GLY A 144 -26.66 2.42 -2.00
CA GLY A 144 -26.90 1.13 -1.35
C GLY A 144 -27.41 0.01 -2.25
N SER A 145 -27.45 0.19 -3.58
CA SER A 145 -27.83 -0.89 -4.50
C SER A 145 -26.86 -2.06 -4.41
N THR A 146 -27.41 -3.26 -4.16
CA THR A 146 -26.64 -4.50 -4.11
C THR A 146 -26.74 -5.28 -5.43
N THR A 147 -27.12 -4.67 -6.56
CA THR A 147 -27.11 -5.39 -7.84
C THR A 147 -25.72 -5.93 -8.14
N CYS A 148 -25.62 -7.12 -8.75
CA CYS A 148 -24.33 -7.70 -9.10
C CYS A 148 -23.61 -6.84 -10.16
N SER A 149 -24.36 -6.41 -11.17
CA SER A 149 -23.88 -5.53 -12.24
C SER A 149 -25.01 -4.66 -12.78
N SER A 150 -24.65 -3.57 -13.48
CA SER A 150 -25.57 -2.71 -14.22
C SER A 150 -24.80 -1.81 -15.18
N GLY A 151 -24.92 -2.04 -16.49
CA GLY A 151 -24.01 -1.40 -17.45
C GLY A 151 -22.56 -1.74 -17.09
N ASP A 152 -21.71 -0.72 -16.98
CA ASP A 152 -20.29 -0.87 -16.63
C ASP A 152 -20.05 -1.02 -15.10
N TYR A 153 -21.09 -0.93 -14.27
CA TYR A 153 -20.96 -1.16 -12.83
C TYR A 153 -20.78 -2.66 -12.53
N ALA A 154 -19.77 -2.98 -11.72
CA ALA A 154 -19.52 -4.32 -11.21
C ALA A 154 -19.35 -4.32 -9.68
N ARG A 155 -20.28 -4.98 -8.96
CA ARG A 155 -20.24 -5.06 -7.48
C ARG A 155 -19.04 -5.85 -6.96
N LYS A 156 -18.39 -6.66 -7.81
CA LYS A 156 -17.18 -7.39 -7.44
C LYS A 156 -16.04 -6.46 -6.98
N HIS A 157 -16.04 -5.19 -7.40
CA HIS A 157 -15.10 -4.14 -6.96
C HIS A 157 -15.53 -3.43 -5.64
N ASN A 158 -16.62 -3.87 -5.01
CA ASN A 158 -17.27 -3.18 -3.89
C ASN A 158 -17.41 -4.14 -2.70
N PRO A 159 -16.34 -4.43 -1.94
CA PRO A 159 -16.30 -5.53 -0.97
C PRO A 159 -17.24 -5.32 0.24
N TRP A 160 -17.53 -4.06 0.59
CA TRP A 160 -18.37 -3.71 1.73
C TRP A 160 -19.78 -4.30 1.70
N PHE A 161 -20.37 -4.56 0.52
CA PHE A 161 -21.68 -5.21 0.46
C PHE A 161 -21.64 -6.65 0.96
N GLY A 162 -20.46 -7.28 1.02
CA GLY A 162 -20.27 -8.62 1.59
C GLY A 162 -20.43 -8.66 3.12
N PHE A 163 -20.43 -7.52 3.80
CA PHE A 163 -20.38 -7.45 5.25
C PHE A 163 -21.69 -6.92 5.85
N SER A 164 -22.32 -7.73 6.69
CA SER A 164 -23.57 -7.39 7.40
C SER A 164 -23.40 -6.30 8.45
N ASN A 165 -22.15 -6.05 8.89
CA ASN A 165 -21.78 -5.00 9.83
C ASN A 165 -21.42 -3.66 9.15
N VAL A 166 -21.59 -3.54 7.82
CA VAL A 166 -21.42 -2.29 7.07
C VAL A 166 -22.77 -1.84 6.50
N PRO A 167 -23.31 -0.68 6.90
CA PRO A 167 -24.57 -0.19 6.37
C PRO A 167 -24.50 0.01 4.85
N THR A 168 -25.40 -0.59 4.08
CA THR A 168 -25.41 -0.42 2.61
C THR A 168 -25.55 1.04 2.18
N SER A 169 -26.20 1.88 3.00
CA SER A 169 -26.30 3.32 2.79
C SER A 169 -24.96 4.06 2.79
N SER A 170 -23.85 3.45 3.26
CA SER A 170 -22.51 4.03 3.14
C SER A 170 -21.97 3.98 1.71
N ALA A 171 -22.54 3.14 0.84
CA ALA A 171 -22.18 3.03 -0.57
C ALA A 171 -22.99 4.01 -1.42
N LYS A 172 -22.40 5.15 -1.74
CA LYS A 172 -23.01 6.24 -2.51
C LYS A 172 -22.73 6.07 -4.00
N THR A 173 -23.55 6.69 -4.84
CA THR A 173 -23.23 6.84 -6.26
C THR A 173 -22.13 7.89 -6.42
N PHE A 174 -21.34 7.81 -7.48
CA PHE A 174 -20.26 8.78 -7.71
C PHE A 174 -20.76 10.22 -7.87
N ALA A 175 -22.01 10.44 -8.30
CA ALA A 175 -22.63 11.77 -8.36
C ALA A 175 -22.74 12.45 -6.99
N GLN A 176 -22.64 11.69 -5.89
CA GLN A 176 -22.65 12.20 -4.52
C GLN A 176 -21.23 12.49 -3.99
N PHE A 177 -20.17 12.25 -4.78
CA PHE A 177 -18.81 12.66 -4.40
C PHE A 177 -18.77 14.18 -4.27
N PRO A 178 -18.37 14.72 -3.10
CA PRO A 178 -18.56 16.13 -2.82
C PRO A 178 -17.56 16.99 -3.60
N THR A 179 -17.96 18.22 -3.89
CA THR A 179 -17.06 19.28 -4.38
C THR A 179 -16.44 20.08 -3.24
N ASP A 180 -17.09 20.11 -2.07
CA ASP A 180 -16.50 20.56 -0.81
C ASP A 180 -15.88 19.37 -0.08
N TYR A 181 -14.57 19.22 -0.22
CA TYR A 181 -13.83 18.08 0.32
C TYR A 181 -13.74 18.07 1.85
N SER A 182 -14.02 19.18 2.54
CA SER A 182 -14.09 19.20 4.01
C SER A 182 -15.26 18.39 4.58
N THR A 183 -16.22 18.04 3.72
CA THR A 183 -17.39 17.21 4.07
C THR A 183 -17.18 15.73 3.81
N LEU A 184 -16.01 15.34 3.29
CA LEU A 184 -15.71 13.93 3.06
C LEU A 184 -15.72 13.16 4.40
N PRO A 185 -16.07 11.87 4.38
CA PRO A 185 -15.72 10.97 5.47
C PRO A 185 -14.20 10.96 5.73
N GLN A 186 -13.81 10.51 6.92
CA GLN A 186 -12.39 10.35 7.25
C GLN A 186 -11.69 9.34 6.33
N VAL A 187 -12.41 8.28 5.95
CA VAL A 187 -11.96 7.36 4.89
C VAL A 187 -13.04 7.21 3.83
N SER A 188 -12.67 7.42 2.58
CA SER A 188 -13.53 7.25 1.42
C SER A 188 -12.89 6.30 0.42
N PHE A 189 -13.65 5.33 -0.07
CA PHE A 189 -13.26 4.58 -1.26
C PHE A 189 -13.95 5.15 -2.50
N VAL A 190 -13.21 5.23 -3.60
CA VAL A 190 -13.73 5.58 -4.92
C VAL A 190 -13.49 4.40 -5.84
N VAL A 191 -14.57 3.88 -6.43
CA VAL A 191 -14.52 2.74 -7.34
C VAL A 191 -15.02 3.20 -8.71
N PRO A 192 -14.12 3.36 -9.70
CA PRO A 192 -14.52 3.63 -11.07
C PRO A 192 -15.27 2.41 -11.66
N ASN A 193 -15.95 2.60 -12.79
CA ASN A 193 -16.61 1.50 -13.49
C ASN A 193 -15.62 0.71 -14.36
N LEU A 194 -16.05 -0.40 -14.95
CA LEU A 194 -15.19 -1.32 -15.73
C LEU A 194 -14.40 -0.65 -16.87
N CYS A 195 -14.84 0.48 -17.40
CA CYS A 195 -14.03 1.22 -18.37
C CYS A 195 -13.04 2.16 -17.66
N SER A 196 -13.55 2.97 -16.75
CA SER A 196 -12.75 3.99 -16.05
C SER A 196 -11.69 3.40 -15.12
N ASP A 197 -11.88 2.19 -14.60
CA ASP A 197 -10.92 1.49 -13.75
C ASP A 197 -9.79 0.82 -14.56
N MET A 198 -9.83 0.92 -15.89
CA MET A 198 -8.88 0.32 -16.84
C MET A 198 -9.04 -1.20 -17.05
N HIS A 199 -10.11 -1.82 -16.56
CA HIS A 199 -10.38 -3.23 -16.82
C HIS A 199 -10.71 -3.48 -18.31
N ASP A 200 -11.68 -2.75 -18.86
CA ASP A 200 -12.20 -2.90 -20.22
C ASP A 200 -11.69 -1.83 -21.20
N CYS A 201 -11.11 -0.75 -20.67
CA CYS A 201 -10.59 0.37 -21.44
C CYS A 201 -9.09 0.60 -21.20
N SER A 202 -8.48 1.43 -22.03
CA SER A 202 -7.03 1.69 -21.96
C SER A 202 -6.61 2.39 -20.66
N VAL A 203 -5.35 2.20 -20.29
CA VAL A 203 -4.65 2.99 -19.25
C VAL A 203 -4.92 4.50 -19.40
N SER A 204 -4.88 5.02 -20.64
CA SER A 204 -5.12 6.45 -20.90
C SER A 204 -6.55 6.91 -20.60
N THR A 205 -7.53 6.01 -20.73
CA THR A 205 -8.93 6.28 -20.39
C THR A 205 -9.07 6.44 -18.88
N GLY A 206 -8.57 5.47 -18.11
CA GLY A 206 -8.61 5.56 -16.64
C GLY A 206 -7.74 6.69 -16.07
N ASP A 207 -6.58 6.99 -16.66
CA ASP A 207 -5.73 8.10 -16.22
C ASP A 207 -6.42 9.46 -16.43
N THR A 208 -7.09 9.61 -17.58
CA THR A 208 -7.91 10.79 -17.88
C THR A 208 -9.10 10.90 -16.93
N TRP A 209 -9.75 9.77 -16.63
CA TRP A 209 -10.84 9.73 -15.66
C TRP A 209 -10.36 10.17 -14.27
N LEU A 210 -9.25 9.61 -13.80
CA LEU A 210 -8.66 9.95 -12.51
C LEU A 210 -8.40 11.44 -12.39
N LYS A 211 -7.78 12.03 -13.42
CA LYS A 211 -7.51 13.47 -13.49
C LYS A 211 -8.80 14.29 -13.41
N ASN A 212 -9.79 13.92 -14.21
CA ASN A 212 -11.03 14.68 -14.33
C ASN A 212 -11.91 14.59 -13.08
N LYS A 213 -11.90 13.44 -12.40
CA LYS A 213 -12.79 13.16 -11.27
C LYS A 213 -12.17 13.46 -9.91
N LEU A 214 -10.88 13.16 -9.74
CA LEU A 214 -10.19 13.31 -8.45
C LEU A 214 -9.06 14.34 -8.49
N GLY A 215 -8.78 14.98 -9.62
CA GLY A 215 -7.64 15.89 -9.70
C GLY A 215 -7.77 17.14 -8.83
N ALA A 216 -8.99 17.67 -8.68
CA ALA A 216 -9.26 18.75 -7.75
C ALA A 216 -9.08 18.32 -6.28
N TYR A 217 -9.49 17.10 -5.91
CA TYR A 217 -9.22 16.55 -4.59
C TYR A 217 -7.72 16.35 -4.35
N ALA A 218 -6.99 15.80 -5.32
CA ALA A 218 -5.54 15.61 -5.23
C ALA A 218 -4.84 16.94 -4.94
N THR A 219 -5.14 17.99 -5.70
CA THR A 219 -4.60 19.33 -5.46
C THR A 219 -4.97 19.86 -4.07
N TRP A 220 -6.23 19.72 -3.66
CA TRP A 220 -6.69 20.17 -2.34
C TRP A 220 -5.99 19.44 -1.19
N ALA A 221 -5.77 18.13 -1.33
CA ALA A 221 -5.14 17.28 -0.32
C ALA A 221 -3.71 17.70 0.04
N LYS A 222 -2.99 18.40 -0.86
CA LYS A 222 -1.63 18.93 -0.60
C LYS A 222 -1.58 19.98 0.49
N THR A 223 -2.69 20.62 0.84
CA THR A 223 -2.72 21.72 1.82
C THR A 223 -3.76 21.53 2.93
N HIS A 224 -4.45 20.40 3.00
CA HIS A 224 -5.61 20.18 3.90
C HIS A 224 -5.54 18.87 4.67
N ASN A 225 -4.36 18.53 5.20
CA ASN A 225 -4.12 17.36 6.05
C ASN A 225 -4.77 16.08 5.51
N SER A 226 -4.68 15.86 4.20
CA SER A 226 -5.45 14.83 3.51
C SER A 226 -4.59 14.04 2.54
N LEU A 227 -5.09 12.88 2.15
CA LEU A 227 -4.36 11.89 1.36
C LEU A 227 -5.22 11.33 0.22
N LEU A 228 -4.63 11.23 -0.96
CA LEU A 228 -5.09 10.40 -2.07
C LEU A 228 -4.18 9.18 -2.19
N VAL A 229 -4.77 8.00 -2.18
CA VAL A 229 -4.10 6.73 -2.49
C VAL A 229 -4.65 6.23 -3.82
N VAL A 230 -3.78 6.03 -4.80
CA VAL A 230 -4.09 5.41 -6.09
C VAL A 230 -3.43 4.03 -6.09
N THR A 231 -4.22 2.97 -6.16
CA THR A 231 -3.70 1.59 -6.19
C THR A 231 -4.46 0.76 -7.22
N PHE A 232 -4.02 -0.48 -7.42
CA PHE A 232 -4.61 -1.43 -8.36
C PHE A 232 -4.93 -2.74 -7.65
N ASP A 233 -5.99 -3.41 -8.06
CA ASP A 233 -6.46 -4.65 -7.43
C ASP A 233 -5.48 -5.82 -7.65
N GLU A 234 -4.97 -5.97 -8.88
CA GLU A 234 -4.06 -7.03 -9.36
C GLU A 234 -3.31 -6.60 -10.64
N ASP A 235 -2.29 -7.36 -11.03
CA ASP A 235 -1.62 -7.17 -12.32
C ASP A 235 -2.35 -7.89 -13.47
N ASN A 236 -1.76 -7.85 -14.66
CA ASN A 236 -2.29 -8.53 -15.84
C ASN A 236 -1.96 -10.04 -15.91
N ARG A 237 -1.62 -10.69 -14.79
CA ARG A 237 -1.14 -12.07 -14.64
C ARG A 237 0.25 -12.37 -15.21
N LEU A 238 1.01 -11.34 -15.59
CA LEU A 238 2.28 -11.50 -16.32
C LEU A 238 3.50 -10.89 -15.61
N ALA A 239 3.34 -10.27 -14.44
CA ALA A 239 4.40 -9.52 -13.77
C ALA A 239 4.51 -9.82 -12.26
N GLY A 240 4.09 -11.03 -11.84
CA GLY A 240 4.22 -11.49 -10.46
C GLY A 240 3.29 -10.77 -9.49
N ASN A 241 2.15 -10.27 -9.99
CA ASN A 241 1.16 -9.51 -9.26
C ASN A 241 1.68 -8.19 -8.65
N LYS A 242 2.71 -7.61 -9.28
CA LYS A 242 3.26 -6.32 -8.88
C LYS A 242 2.41 -5.18 -9.43
N ILE A 243 1.80 -4.42 -8.53
CA ILE A 243 0.80 -3.39 -8.83
C ILE A 243 1.36 -1.96 -8.68
N PRO A 244 0.85 -0.98 -9.44
CA PRO A 244 1.07 0.43 -9.16
C PRO A 244 0.41 0.84 -7.83
N THR A 245 1.17 1.50 -6.94
CA THR A 245 0.60 2.17 -5.76
C THR A 245 1.30 3.52 -5.53
N VAL A 246 0.53 4.60 -5.63
CA VAL A 246 0.98 5.99 -5.51
C VAL A 246 0.20 6.69 -4.40
N LEU A 247 0.91 7.43 -3.55
CA LEU A 247 0.32 8.21 -2.46
C LEU A 247 0.59 9.69 -2.70
N TYR A 248 -0.40 10.55 -2.50
CA TYR A 248 -0.31 11.97 -2.80
C TYR A 248 -1.10 12.79 -1.77
N GLY A 249 -0.44 13.72 -1.08
CA GLY A 249 -1.09 14.51 -0.03
C GLY A 249 -0.12 15.45 0.68
N GLN A 250 -0.60 16.22 1.64
CA GLN A 250 0.21 17.15 2.41
C GLN A 250 1.33 16.43 3.17
N GLN A 251 1.00 15.27 3.74
CA GLN A 251 1.87 14.48 4.61
C GLN A 251 2.87 13.60 3.82
N VAL A 252 2.89 13.69 2.48
CA VAL A 252 3.73 12.85 1.62
C VAL A 252 4.91 13.66 1.12
N THR A 253 6.12 13.13 1.32
CA THR A 253 7.37 13.70 0.81
C THR A 253 7.38 13.60 -0.73
N PRO A 254 7.34 14.73 -1.47
CA PRO A 254 7.27 14.71 -2.93
C PRO A 254 8.48 14.03 -3.57
N GLY A 255 8.22 13.17 -4.56
CA GLY A 255 9.24 12.42 -5.30
C GLY A 255 9.83 11.24 -4.52
N SER A 256 9.35 10.97 -3.30
CA SER A 256 9.84 9.84 -2.50
C SER A 256 9.42 8.49 -3.10
N SER A 257 10.17 7.45 -2.76
CA SER A 257 9.80 6.09 -3.12
C SER A 257 10.26 5.12 -2.04
N SER A 258 9.45 4.09 -1.79
CA SER A 258 9.83 2.99 -0.93
C SER A 258 10.09 1.73 -1.76
N ALA A 259 11.18 1.04 -1.43
CA ALA A 259 11.53 -0.28 -1.98
C ALA A 259 11.16 -1.43 -1.03
N THR A 260 10.56 -1.13 0.12
CA THR A 260 9.97 -2.14 1.00
C THR A 260 8.86 -2.86 0.26
N THR A 261 8.81 -4.19 0.39
CA THR A 261 7.73 -5.01 -0.15
C THR A 261 6.44 -4.75 0.62
N TYR A 262 5.41 -4.27 -0.08
CA TYR A 262 4.08 -4.03 0.46
C TYR A 262 3.02 -4.85 -0.26
N ASN A 263 1.88 -5.07 0.39
CA ASN A 263 0.70 -5.66 -0.23
C ASN A 263 -0.60 -4.99 0.24
N HIS A 264 -1.77 -5.56 -0.10
CA HIS A 264 -3.07 -4.98 0.26
C HIS A 264 -3.28 -4.94 1.77
N TYR A 265 -2.77 -5.92 2.50
CA TYR A 265 -2.83 -5.93 3.97
C TYR A 265 -1.97 -4.85 4.59
N ASP A 266 -0.80 -4.55 4.02
CA ASP A 266 0.06 -3.45 4.49
C ASP A 266 -0.59 -2.07 4.25
N LEU A 267 -1.31 -1.90 3.12
CA LEU A 267 -2.09 -0.70 2.88
C LEU A 267 -3.25 -0.57 3.87
N LEU A 268 -4.01 -1.66 4.11
CA LEU A 268 -5.07 -1.67 5.12
C LEU A 268 -4.52 -1.32 6.51
N ARG A 269 -3.43 -1.98 6.93
CA ARG A 269 -2.72 -1.70 8.18
C ARG A 269 -2.37 -0.22 8.32
N THR A 270 -1.87 0.39 7.25
CA THR A 270 -1.55 1.82 7.24
C THR A 270 -2.80 2.67 7.47
N LEU A 271 -3.91 2.37 6.80
CA LEU A 271 -5.18 3.11 6.98
C LEU A 271 -5.74 2.96 8.41
N GLU A 272 -5.61 1.77 8.99
CA GLU A 272 -6.00 1.49 10.38
C GLU A 272 -5.13 2.27 11.37
N ASP A 273 -3.81 2.28 11.19
CA ASP A 273 -2.86 3.03 12.01
C ASP A 273 -3.09 4.55 11.92
N MET A 274 -3.33 5.10 10.71
CA MET A 274 -3.69 6.50 10.46
C MET A 274 -4.90 6.98 11.29
N HIS A 275 -5.78 6.05 11.67
CA HIS A 275 -7.01 6.36 12.38
C HIS A 275 -7.08 5.75 13.79
N GLY A 276 -6.00 5.15 14.30
CA GLY A 276 -5.95 4.57 15.64
C GLY A 276 -6.96 3.44 15.84
N LEU A 277 -7.16 2.64 14.79
CA LEU A 277 -8.06 1.49 14.78
C LEU A 277 -7.37 0.25 15.36
N THR A 278 -8.16 -0.80 15.54
CA THR A 278 -7.62 -2.16 15.58
C THR A 278 -7.23 -2.59 14.17
N HIS A 279 -6.67 -3.79 14.03
CA HIS A 279 -6.26 -4.30 12.74
C HIS A 279 -7.08 -5.52 12.33
N ALA A 280 -7.76 -5.44 11.20
CA ALA A 280 -8.61 -6.50 10.69
C ALA A 280 -7.77 -7.60 10.00
N GLY A 281 -8.13 -8.86 10.26
CA GLY A 281 -7.53 -10.03 9.58
C GLY A 281 -6.00 -10.02 9.57
N ASN A 282 -5.41 -10.21 8.39
CA ASN A 282 -3.96 -10.23 8.19
C ASN A 282 -3.28 -8.86 8.40
N ALA A 283 -4.03 -7.75 8.45
CA ALA A 283 -3.46 -6.44 8.74
C ALA A 283 -2.84 -6.37 10.15
N ALA A 284 -3.32 -7.20 11.09
CA ALA A 284 -2.77 -7.29 12.45
C ALA A 284 -1.29 -7.72 12.49
N SER A 285 -0.86 -8.53 11.52
CA SER A 285 0.54 -8.95 11.35
C SER A 285 1.27 -8.24 10.21
N ALA A 286 0.55 -7.41 9.44
CA ALA A 286 1.13 -6.60 8.39
C ALA A 286 1.93 -5.43 8.97
N LYS A 287 2.63 -4.70 8.11
CA LYS A 287 3.42 -3.53 8.46
C LYS A 287 2.82 -2.30 7.81
N ASP A 288 2.96 -1.17 8.48
CA ASP A 288 2.62 0.12 7.94
C ASP A 288 3.58 0.55 6.81
N ILE A 289 3.09 1.42 5.94
CA ILE A 289 3.90 2.08 4.94
C ILE A 289 4.80 3.10 5.64
N THR A 290 6.09 3.07 5.32
CA THR A 290 7.11 3.93 5.93
C THR A 290 8.07 4.47 4.87
N GLY A 291 8.84 5.50 5.23
CA GLY A 291 9.87 6.09 4.37
C GLY A 291 9.36 7.07 3.30
N ILE A 292 8.06 7.40 3.33
CA ILE A 292 7.44 8.35 2.38
C ILE A 292 6.79 9.57 3.03
N TRP A 293 6.62 9.57 4.36
CA TRP A 293 5.90 10.62 5.08
C TRP A 293 6.79 11.83 5.37
N THR A 294 6.22 13.03 5.38
CA THR A 294 6.88 14.24 5.90
C THR A 294 6.83 14.19 7.42
N SER A 295 7.98 14.23 8.08
CA SER A 295 8.11 14.26 9.55
C SER A 295 7.39 15.42 10.21
#